data_AF-A0AAN8ZXE7-F1
#
_entry.id   AF-A0AAN8ZXE7-F1
#
_cell.length_a   1.000
_cell.length_b   1.000
_cell.length_c   1.000
_cell.angle_alpha   90.00
_cell.angle_beta   90.00
_cell.angle_gamma   90.00
#
_symmetry.space_group_name_H-M   'P 1'
#
loop_
_entity.id
_entity.type
_entity.pdbx_description
1 polymer ?
#
loop_
_entity_poly.entity_id
_entity_poly.type
_entity_poly.pdbx_seq_one_letter_code
_entity_poly.pdbx_strand_id
1 'polypeptide(L)' 'MAELLKWHHATVTTCHSRTADLEGTVRSADILVVGIGSPEFVKGTWVKPGAVVIDCGINSIP' A
#
# COMPACT_ATOMS: atom_id res chain seq x y z
N MET A 1 -0.59 -11.70 0.73
CA MET A 1 -1.39 -10.75 -0.08
C MET A 1 -1.06 -10.80 -1.57
N ALA A 2 0.22 -10.65 -1.95
CA ALA A 2 0.62 -10.58 -3.37
C ALA A 2 0.10 -11.74 -4.24
N GLU A 3 0.11 -12.98 -3.73
CA GLU A 3 -0.45 -14.12 -4.48
C GLU A 3 -1.94 -13.94 -4.77
N LEU A 4 -2.81 -13.69 -3.77
CA LEU A 4 -4.25 -13.52 -3.99
C LEU A 4 -4.57 -12.54 -5.14
N LEU A 5 -3.88 -11.40 -5.17
CA LEU A 5 -4.06 -10.40 -6.23
C LEU A 5 -3.60 -10.91 -7.61
N LYS A 6 -2.46 -11.60 -7.69
CA LYS A 6 -1.99 -12.21 -8.95
C LYS A 6 -2.91 -13.32 -9.46
N TRP A 7 -3.45 -14.15 -8.56
CA TRP A 7 -4.41 -15.21 -8.91
C TRP A 7 -5.71 -14.62 -9.46
N HIS A 8 -6.05 -13.39 -9.09
CA HIS A 8 -7.14 -12.60 -9.67
C HIS A 8 -6.67 -11.65 -10.80
N HIS A 9 -5.54 -11.95 -11.43
CA HIS A 9 -5.01 -11.28 -12.63
C HIS A 9 -4.59 -9.82 -12.48
N ALA A 10 -4.30 -9.34 -11.26
CA ALA A 10 -3.70 -8.03 -11.06
C ALA A 10 -2.19 -8.04 -11.40
N THR A 11 -1.68 -6.91 -11.91
CA THR A 11 -0.23 -6.64 -11.89
C THR A 11 0.14 -6.15 -10.48
N VAL A 12 1.10 -6.84 -9.84
CA VAL A 12 1.42 -6.61 -8.43
C VAL A 12 2.86 -6.14 -8.26
N THR A 13 3.02 -4.97 -7.64
CA THR A 13 4.31 -4.50 -7.12
C THR A 13 4.33 -4.71 -5.60
N THR A 14 5.36 -5.39 -5.10
CA THR A 14 5.55 -5.58 -3.65
C THR A 14 6.61 -4.60 -3.14
N CYS A 15 6.25 -3.76 -2.18
CA CYS A 15 7.15 -2.79 -1.56
C CYS A 15 7.58 -3.23 -0.15
N HIS A 16 8.65 -2.63 0.36
CA HIS A 16 9.15 -2.86 1.72
C HIS A 16 10.04 -1.70 2.18
N SER A 17 10.65 -1.83 3.37
CA SER A 17 11.51 -0.82 4.01
C SER A 17 12.75 -0.37 3.22
N ARG A 18 13.05 -1.00 2.07
CA ARG A 18 14.18 -0.63 1.19
C ARG A 18 13.73 -0.24 -0.22
N THR A 19 12.42 -0.05 -0.44
CA THR A 19 11.91 0.53 -1.69
C THR A 19 12.34 1.99 -1.75
N ALA A 20 13.18 2.34 -2.73
CA ALA A 20 13.80 3.67 -2.83
C ALA A 20 12.78 4.80 -3.01
N ASP A 21 11.81 4.60 -3.91
CA ASP A 21 10.71 5.55 -4.14
C ASP A 21 9.36 4.90 -3.81
N LEU A 22 9.10 4.77 -2.50
CA LEU A 22 7.85 4.20 -2.02
C LEU A 22 6.65 5.08 -2.38
N GLU A 23 6.79 6.40 -2.25
CA GLU A 23 5.72 7.36 -2.56
C GLU A 23 5.32 7.29 -4.04
N GLY A 24 6.27 7.37 -4.97
CA GLY A 24 6.00 7.28 -6.40
C GLY A 24 5.39 5.93 -6.79
N THR A 25 5.82 4.83 -6.14
CA THR A 25 5.20 3.52 -6.37
C THR A 25 3.74 3.51 -5.91
N VAL A 26 3.44 4.02 -4.70
CA VAL A 26 2.07 4.11 -4.17
C VAL A 26 1.16 4.96 -5.06
N ARG A 27 1.67 6.04 -5.65
CA ARG A 27 0.91 6.92 -6.58
C ARG A 27 0.42 6.22 -7.85
N SER A 28 1.02 5.10 -8.22
CA SER A 28 0.62 4.33 -9.41
C SER A 28 -0.42 3.24 -9.13
N ALA A 29 -0.67 2.89 -7.87
CA ALA A 29 -1.50 1.74 -7.51
C ALA A 29 -3.00 2.05 -7.61
N ASP A 30 -3.74 1.20 -8.33
CA ASP A 30 -5.22 1.21 -8.34
C ASP A 30 -5.81 0.56 -7.07
N ILE A 31 -5.10 -0.42 -6.51
CA ILE A 31 -5.43 -1.07 -5.24
C ILE A 31 -4.17 -1.00 -4.37
N LEU A 32 -4.29 -0.37 -3.21
CA LEU A 32 -3.22 -0.23 -2.23
C LEU A 32 -3.55 -1.03 -0.97
N VAL A 33 -2.71 -2.01 -0.64
CA VAL A 33 -2.82 -2.78 0.61
C VAL A 33 -1.65 -2.40 1.51
N VAL A 34 -1.93 -1.87 2.70
CA VAL A 34 -0.93 -1.39 3.66
C VAL A 34 -0.93 -2.26 4.91
N GLY A 35 0.20 -2.87 5.24
CA GLY A 35 0.34 -3.77 6.39
C GLY A 35 1.68 -3.60 7.10
N ILE A 36 2.04 -2.35 7.41
CA ILE A 36 3.39 -1.98 7.88
C ILE A 36 3.50 -1.74 9.40
N GLY A 37 2.37 -1.67 10.12
CA GLY A 37 2.38 -1.47 11.58
C GLY A 37 3.04 -0.16 12.04
N SER A 38 2.93 0.89 11.24
CA SER A 38 3.39 2.24 11.58
C SER A 38 2.22 3.21 11.39
N PRO A 39 1.79 3.92 12.45
CA PRO A 39 0.59 4.75 12.40
C PRO A 39 0.76 5.88 11.38
N GLU A 40 -0.26 6.08 10.54
CA GLU A 40 -0.36 7.19 9.58
C GLU A 40 0.82 7.33 8.61
N PHE A 41 1.61 6.27 8.41
CA PHE A 41 2.84 6.36 7.64
C PHE A 41 2.59 6.67 6.16
N VAL A 42 1.65 5.96 5.52
CA VAL A 42 1.24 6.26 4.15
C VAL A 42 0.33 7.50 4.14
N LYS A 43 0.74 8.54 3.42
CA LYS A 43 -0.01 9.80 3.37
C LYS A 43 -1.10 9.75 2.30
N GLY A 44 -2.25 10.38 2.58
CA GLY A 44 -3.34 10.48 1.60
C GLY A 44 -2.92 11.15 0.29
N THR A 45 -1.96 12.08 0.33
CA THR A 45 -1.40 12.73 -0.86
C THR A 45 -0.63 11.78 -1.77
N TRP A 46 -0.22 10.61 -1.29
CA TRP A 46 0.46 9.57 -2.08
C TRP A 46 -0.54 8.70 -2.85
N VAL A 47 -1.79 8.62 -2.39
CA VAL A 47 -2.79 7.70 -2.94
C VAL A 47 -3.34 8.25 -4.25
N LYS A 48 -3.41 7.40 -5.28
CA LYS A 48 -4.02 7.73 -6.57
C LYS A 48 -5.51 8.08 -6.40
N PRO A 49 -6.01 9.18 -6.98
CA PRO A 49 -7.45 9.46 -6.98
C PRO A 49 -8.25 8.29 -7.59
N GLY A 50 -9.26 7.81 -6.87
CA GLY A 50 -10.07 6.66 -7.27
C GLY A 50 -9.49 5.28 -6.91
N ALA A 51 -8.33 5.21 -6.26
CA ALA A 51 -7.78 3.95 -5.78
C ALA A 51 -8.58 3.38 -4.60
N VAL A 52 -8.59 2.05 -4.51
CA VAL A 52 -9.09 1.32 -3.35
C VAL A 52 -7.96 1.16 -2.33
N VAL A 53 -8.20 1.55 -1.08
CA VAL A 53 -7.23 1.42 0.02
C VAL A 53 -7.71 0.36 1.01
N ILE A 54 -6.85 -0.60 1.31
CA ILE A 54 -7.05 -1.65 2.32
C ILE A 54 -5.97 -1.45 3.39
N ASP A 55 -6.34 -0.92 4.55
CA ASP A 55 -5.44 -0.71 5.67
C ASP A 55 -5.55 -1.88 6.67
N CYS A 56 -4.45 -2.62 6.84
CA CYS A 56 -4.31 -3.71 7.79
C CYS A 56 -3.50 -3.30 9.04
N GLY A 57 -3.08 -2.03 9.14
CA GLY A 57 -2.31 -1.51 10.26
C GLY A 57 -3.11 -1.48 11.55
N ILE A 58 -2.65 -2.21 12.55
CA ILE A 58 -3.16 -2.12 13.92
C ILE A 58 -2.08 -1.46 14.76
N ASN A 59 -2.34 -0.24 15.22
CA ASN A 59 -1.39 0.56 15.98
C ASN A 59 -2.04 0.97 17.30
N SER A 60 -1.36 0.75 18.43
CA SER A 60 -1.77 1.30 19.73
C SER A 60 -1.09 2.65 19.90
N ILE A 61 -1.89 3.69 20.13
CA ILE A 61 -1.42 5.07 20.34
C ILE A 61 -1.79 5.46 21.78
N PRO A 62 -0.89 6.08 22.56
CA PRO A 62 -1.20 6.56 23.91
C PRO A 62 -2.35 7.57 23.95
#